data_AF-A0A848N156-F1
#
_entry.id   AF-A0A848N156-F1
#
_cell.length_a   1.000
_cell.length_b   1.000
_cell.length_c   1.000
_cell.angle_alpha   90.00
_cell.angle_beta   90.00
_cell.angle_gamma   90.00
#
_symmetry.space_group_name_H-M   'P 1'
#
loop_
_entity.id
_entity.type
_entity.pdbx_description
1 polymer ?
#
loop_
_entity_poly.entity_id
_entity_poly.type
_entity_poly.pdbx_seq_one_letter_code
_entity_poly.pdbx_strand_id
1 'polypeptide(L)'
;DEVLYEANEEMMQMAPNSNFNFPISLEGDRFQAGDYVLKLKATSGEEEWSWERGFTIEADEARSFNREDVTIDTSINWWMIGTMLLILLLLALVIYLMVQKKQARENESEK
;
A
#
# COMPACT_ATOMS: atom_id res chain seq x y z
N ASP A 1 7.32 -3.05 20.83
CA ASP A 1 6.04 -3.16 20.11
C ASP A 1 5.88 -1.92 19.25
N GLU A 2 5.82 -2.11 17.94
CA GLU A 2 5.53 -1.03 16.98
C GLU A 2 4.01 -0.98 16.79
N VAL A 3 3.40 0.20 16.94
CA VAL A 3 1.97 0.40 16.70
C VAL A 3 1.79 0.66 15.21
N LEU A 4 1.06 -0.23 14.54
CA LEU A 4 0.80 -0.11 13.10
C LEU A 4 -0.28 0.93 12.81
N TYR A 5 -1.39 0.87 13.56
CA TYR A 5 -2.54 1.75 13.39
C TYR A 5 -3.17 2.04 14.77
N GLU A 6 -3.64 3.27 14.95
CA GLU A 6 -4.26 3.74 16.19
C GLU A 6 -5.46 4.63 15.86
N ALA A 7 -6.52 4.51 16.66
CA ALA A 7 -7.66 5.42 16.63
C ALA A 7 -8.06 5.75 18.07
N ASN A 8 -8.31 7.04 18.34
CA ASN A 8 -8.78 7.52 19.63
C ASN A 8 -9.93 8.50 19.39
N GLU A 9 -11.06 8.23 20.04
CA GLU A 9 -12.25 9.07 19.98
C GLU A 9 -12.77 9.29 21.39
N GLU A 10 -13.10 10.54 21.70
CA GLU A 10 -13.61 10.95 23.01
C GLU A 10 -15.08 11.37 22.93
N MET A 11 -15.74 11.43 24.08
CA MET A 11 -17.14 11.89 24.20
C MET A 11 -18.15 11.05 23.37
N MET A 12 -17.83 9.79 23.11
CA MET A 12 -18.72 8.84 22.43
C MET A 12 -19.86 8.39 23.35
N GLN A 13 -21.03 8.14 22.76
CA GLN A 13 -22.22 7.64 23.46
C GLN A 13 -22.63 6.27 22.91
N MET A 14 -23.00 5.36 23.81
CA MET A 14 -23.41 3.99 23.51
C MET A 14 -24.69 3.65 24.26
N ALA A 15 -25.58 2.89 23.62
CA ALA A 15 -26.80 2.41 24.27
C ALA A 15 -26.47 1.30 25.29
N PRO A 16 -27.22 1.22 26.41
CA PRO A 16 -27.05 0.12 27.36
C PRO A 16 -27.25 -1.24 26.69
N ASN A 17 -26.39 -2.22 26.99
CA ASN A 17 -26.42 -3.59 26.44
C ASN A 17 -26.36 -3.68 24.90
N SER A 18 -25.76 -2.70 24.21
CA SER A 18 -25.52 -2.78 22.77
C SER A 18 -24.11 -3.26 22.43
N ASN A 19 -23.84 -3.40 21.13
CA ASN A 19 -22.47 -3.44 20.61
C ASN A 19 -22.05 -2.04 20.17
N PHE A 20 -20.74 -1.85 20.02
CA PHE A 20 -20.15 -0.63 19.48
C PHE A 20 -19.12 -1.01 18.42
N ASN A 21 -19.35 -0.57 17.19
CA ASN A 21 -18.44 -0.81 16.08
C ASN A 21 -17.45 0.36 16.03
N PHE A 22 -16.22 0.13 16.50
CA PHE A 22 -15.16 1.14 16.49
C PHE A 22 -14.21 0.91 15.31
N PRO A 23 -14.27 1.73 14.25
CA PRO A 23 -13.40 1.57 13.09
C PRO A 23 -11.99 2.10 13.40
N ILE A 24 -10.97 1.35 12.98
CA ILE A 24 -9.58 1.81 12.95
C ILE A 24 -9.22 1.96 11.46
N SER A 25 -8.90 3.18 11.05
CA SER A 25 -8.54 3.47 9.66
C SER A 25 -7.12 2.97 9.35
N LEU A 26 -6.95 2.40 8.16
CA LEU A 26 -5.64 2.04 7.61
C LEU A 26 -5.00 3.19 6.80
N GLU A 27 -5.63 4.36 6.77
CA GLU A 27 -5.15 5.54 6.03
C GLU A 27 -4.92 5.28 4.51
N GLY A 28 -5.64 4.32 3.94
CA GLY A 28 -5.51 3.90 2.54
C GLY A 28 -4.47 2.81 2.29
N ASP A 29 -3.83 2.30 3.35
CA ASP A 29 -2.97 1.12 3.27
C ASP A 29 -3.78 -0.15 3.04
N ARG A 30 -3.12 -1.12 2.40
CA ARG A 30 -3.69 -2.43 2.13
C ARG A 30 -3.56 -3.32 3.36
N PHE A 31 -4.63 -4.04 3.71
CA PHE A 31 -4.57 -5.16 4.64
C PHE A 31 -3.49 -6.16 4.21
N GLN A 32 -2.64 -6.56 5.15
CA GLN A 32 -1.63 -7.59 4.97
C GLN A 32 -2.04 -8.85 5.74
N ALA A 33 -1.72 -10.01 5.18
CA ALA A 33 -1.96 -11.27 5.86
C ALA A 33 -0.90 -11.46 6.96
N GLY A 34 -1.32 -11.90 8.13
CA GLY A 34 -0.41 -12.07 9.26
C GLY A 34 -1.11 -12.14 10.61
N ASP A 35 -0.29 -12.27 11.66
CA ASP A 35 -0.74 -12.29 13.05
C ASP A 35 -0.62 -10.90 13.66
N TYR A 36 -1.71 -10.46 14.29
CA TYR A 36 -1.86 -9.13 14.85
C TYR A 36 -2.35 -9.21 16.30
N VAL A 37 -2.12 -8.14 17.05
CA VAL A 37 -2.61 -7.98 18.41
C VAL A 37 -3.39 -6.68 18.50
N LEU A 38 -4.68 -6.79 18.83
CA LEU A 38 -5.52 -5.65 19.17
C LEU A 38 -5.30 -5.32 20.65
N LYS A 39 -4.91 -4.07 20.94
CA LYS A 39 -4.91 -3.50 22.29
C LYS A 39 -5.97 -2.40 22.34
N LEU A 40 -6.97 -2.57 23.20
CA LEU A 40 -8.09 -1.64 23.34
C LEU A 40 -8.16 -1.15 24.78
N LYS A 41 -8.34 0.16 24.96
CA LYS A 41 -8.63 0.80 26.24
C LYS A 41 -9.91 1.62 26.09
N ALA A 42 -10.85 1.42 26.99
CA ALA A 42 -12.10 2.19 27.05
C ALA A 42 -12.32 2.73 28.45
N THR A 43 -12.81 3.97 28.55
CA THR A 43 -13.08 4.65 29.81
C THR A 43 -14.48 5.27 29.78
N SER A 44 -15.25 5.06 30.84
CA SER A 44 -16.58 5.64 31.02
C SER A 44 -16.78 6.07 32.48
N GLY A 45 -16.69 7.37 32.74
CA GLY A 45 -16.76 7.89 34.11
C GLY A 45 -15.60 7.38 34.96
N GLU A 46 -15.91 6.60 35.99
CA GLU A 46 -14.91 5.96 36.87
C GLU A 46 -14.50 4.56 36.40
N GLU A 47 -15.17 4.00 35.38
CA GLU A 47 -14.90 2.66 34.88
C GLU A 47 -13.84 2.71 33.77
N GLU A 48 -12.86 1.81 33.86
CA GLU A 48 -11.84 1.60 32.83
C GLU A 48 -11.74 0.12 32.50
N TRP A 49 -11.67 -0.18 31.21
CA TRP A 49 -11.44 -1.52 30.71
C TRP A 49 -10.24 -1.53 29.77
N SER A 50 -9.47 -2.61 29.83
CA SER A 50 -8.38 -2.89 28.91
C SER A 50 -8.50 -4.32 28.41
N TRP A 51 -8.41 -4.48 27.10
CA TRP A 51 -8.46 -5.78 26.43
C TRP A 51 -7.30 -5.93 25.46
N GLU A 52 -6.71 -7.10 25.47
CA GLU A 52 -5.71 -7.51 24.49
C GLU A 52 -6.17 -8.79 23.81
N ARG A 53 -6.16 -8.82 22.48
CA ARG A 53 -6.60 -9.99 21.72
C ARG A 53 -5.73 -10.19 20.47
N GLY A 54 -5.10 -11.36 20.40
CA GLY A 54 -4.45 -11.83 19.17
C GLY A 54 -5.49 -12.28 18.13
N PHE A 55 -5.26 -11.94 16.87
CA PHE A 55 -6.04 -12.40 15.74
C PHE A 55 -5.15 -12.57 14.50
N THR A 56 -5.58 -13.40 13.57
CA THR A 56 -4.85 -13.66 12.31
C THR A 56 -5.72 -13.17 11.17
N ILE A 57 -5.12 -12.40 10.25
CA ILE A 57 -5.75 -12.03 8.99
C ILE A 57 -5.27 -13.01 7.93
N GLU A 58 -6.20 -13.80 7.41
CA GLU A 58 -5.91 -14.75 6.34
C GLU A 58 -5.68 -14.04 5.00
N ALA A 59 -4.92 -14.69 4.12
CA ALA A 59 -4.53 -14.06 2.85
C ALA A 59 -5.71 -13.82 1.90
N ASP A 60 -6.74 -14.67 1.93
CA ASP A 60 -7.97 -14.49 1.18
C ASP A 60 -8.86 -13.38 1.76
N GLU A 61 -8.95 -13.29 3.09
CA GLU A 61 -9.65 -12.23 3.80
C GLU A 61 -9.03 -10.85 3.50
N ALA A 62 -7.71 -10.72 3.65
CA ALA A 62 -6.99 -9.50 3.28
C ALA A 62 -7.24 -9.10 1.82
N ARG A 63 -7.28 -10.06 0.89
CA ARG A 63 -7.57 -9.79 -0.53
C ARG A 63 -9.01 -9.34 -0.76
N SER A 64 -9.98 -9.88 -0.02
CA SER A 64 -11.38 -9.45 -0.11
C SER A 64 -11.52 -8.01 0.34
N PHE A 65 -11.05 -7.69 1.56
CA PHE A 65 -11.14 -6.35 2.12
C PHE A 65 -10.43 -5.31 1.25
N ASN A 66 -9.22 -5.61 0.77
CA ASN A 66 -8.49 -4.72 -0.13
C ASN A 66 -9.18 -4.48 -1.49
N ARG A 67 -10.13 -5.32 -1.89
CA ARG A 67 -10.89 -5.12 -3.13
C ARG A 67 -12.14 -4.27 -2.90
N GLU A 68 -12.70 -4.35 -1.70
CA GLU A 68 -13.89 -3.59 -1.30
C GLU A 68 -13.53 -2.19 -0.81
N ASP A 69 -12.27 -1.95 -0.41
CA ASP A 69 -11.80 -0.67 0.07
C ASP A 69 -11.57 0.34 -1.07
N VAL A 70 -12.43 1.37 -1.09
CA VAL A 70 -12.39 2.47 -2.07
C VAL A 70 -11.38 3.57 -1.71
N THR A 71 -10.77 3.51 -0.53
CA THR A 71 -9.77 4.49 -0.06
C THR A 71 -8.35 4.13 -0.53
N ILE A 72 -8.13 2.88 -0.94
CA ILE A 72 -6.86 2.43 -1.51
C ILE A 72 -6.69 3.08 -2.89
N ASP A 73 -5.66 3.91 -3.04
CA ASP A 73 -5.34 4.53 -4.32
C ASP A 73 -4.86 3.46 -5.32
N THR A 74 -5.67 3.19 -6.34
CA THR A 74 -5.29 2.35 -7.48
C THR A 74 -4.84 3.18 -8.68
N SER A 75 -4.45 4.44 -8.47
CA SER A 75 -4.11 5.32 -9.57
C SER A 75 -2.85 4.83 -10.29
N ILE A 76 -2.88 4.91 -11.61
CA ILE A 76 -1.73 4.54 -12.41
C ILE A 76 -0.66 5.62 -12.24
N ASN A 77 0.52 5.22 -11.78
CA ASN A 77 1.66 6.12 -11.66
C ASN A 77 2.20 6.50 -13.06
N TRP A 78 1.65 7.57 -13.64
CA TRP A 78 2.02 8.09 -14.96
C TRP A 78 3.49 8.49 -15.05
N TRP A 79 4.10 8.91 -13.94
CA TRP A 79 5.53 9.18 -13.88
C TRP A 79 6.36 7.93 -14.13
N MET A 80 6.00 6.80 -13.51
CA MET A 80 6.65 5.51 -13.73
C MET A 80 6.58 5.08 -15.20
N ILE A 81 5.42 5.23 -15.85
CA ILE A 81 5.24 4.93 -17.29
C ILE A 81 6.11 5.85 -18.15
N GLY A 82 6.11 7.16 -17.85
CA GLY A 82 6.92 8.14 -18.58
C GLY A 82 8.42 7.82 -18.48
N THR A 83 8.91 7.48 -17.29
CA THR A 83 10.31 7.06 -17.09
C THR A 83 10.64 5.77 -17.85
N MET A 84 9.73 4.79 -17.84
CA MET A 84 9.94 3.53 -18.56
C MET A 84 10.02 3.75 -20.08
N LEU A 85 9.15 4.60 -20.64
CA LEU A 85 9.19 4.98 -22.05
C LEU A 85 10.47 5.75 -22.41
N LEU A 86 10.91 6.67 -21.55
CA LEU A 86 12.15 7.41 -21.74
C LEU A 86 13.37 6.47 -21.82
N ILE A 87 13.45 5.49 -20.91
CA ILE A 87 14.53 4.49 -20.89
C ILE A 87 14.54 3.67 -22.18
N LEU A 88 13.36 3.25 -22.67
CA LEU A 88 13.25 2.52 -23.94
C LEU A 88 13.72 3.35 -25.14
N LEU A 89 13.38 4.65 -25.19
CA LEU A 89 13.82 5.55 -26.25
C LEU A 89 15.34 5.77 -26.21
N LEU A 90 15.92 5.94 -25.02
CA LEU A 90 17.38 6.08 -24.86
C LEU A 90 18.11 4.80 -25.29
N LEU A 91 17.60 3.62 -24.94
CA LEU A 91 18.14 2.35 -25.40
C LEU A 91 18.09 2.23 -26.93
N ALA A 92 16.95 2.58 -27.55
CA ALA A 92 16.80 2.58 -29.00
C ALA A 92 17.78 3.54 -29.68
N LEU A 93 17.98 4.74 -29.12
CA LEU A 93 18.95 5.73 -29.60
C LEU A 93 20.38 5.17 -29.52
N VAL A 94 20.77 4.57 -28.40
CA VAL A 94 22.10 3.97 -28.22
C VAL A 94 22.34 2.86 -29.24
N ILE A 95 21.37 1.97 -29.42
CA ILE A 95 21.43 0.89 -30.42
C ILE A 95 21.58 1.47 -31.83
N TYR A 96 20.75 2.47 -32.17
CA TYR A 96 20.81 3.15 -33.46
C TYR A 96 22.20 3.76 -33.74
N LEU A 97 22.77 4.47 -32.77
CA LEU A 97 24.11 5.07 -32.89
C LEU A 97 25.22 4.01 -33.00
N MET A 98 25.11 2.88 -32.29
CA MET A 98 26.06 1.76 -32.42
C MET A 98 26.02 1.15 -33.82
N VAL A 99 24.83 0.93 -34.38
CA VAL A 99 24.65 0.39 -35.74
C VAL A 99 25.20 1.34 -36.79
N GLN A 100 24.91 2.64 -36.68
CA GLN A 100 25.44 3.65 -37.61
C GLN A 100 26.97 3.70 -37.59
N LYS A 101 27.58 3.67 -36.39
CA LYS A 101 29.05 3.63 -36.25
C LYS A 101 29.68 2.38 -36.85
N LYS A 102 29.01 1.24 -36.80
CA LYS A 102 29.52 -0.01 -37.38
C LYS A 102 29.52 0.06 -38.91
N GLN A 103 28.43 0.52 -39.51
CA GLN A 103 28.32 0.66 -40.98
C GLN A 103 29.33 1.67 -41.55
N ALA A 104 29.61 2.75 -40.82
CA ALA A 104 30.61 3.74 -41.24
C ALA A 104 32.03 3.13 -41.33
N ARG A 105 32.38 2.18 -40.45
CA ARG A 105 33.70 1.54 -40.44
C ARG A 105 33.87 0.47 -41.51
N GLU A 106 32.82 -0.28 -41.84
CA GLU A 106 32.85 -1.28 -42.92
C GLU A 106 33.06 -0.60 -44.29
N ASN A 107 32.37 0.53 -44.54
CA ASN A 107 32.49 1.29 -45.79
C ASN A 107 33.86 1.97 -46.01
N GLU A 108 34.62 2.24 -44.93
CA GLU A 108 36.00 2.74 -45.03
C GLU A 108 37.01 1.62 -45.26
N SER A 109 36.71 0.37 -44.88
CA SER A 109 37.59 -0.77 -45.10
C SER A 109 37.48 -1.39 -46.50
N GLU A 110 36.43 -1.08 -47.25
CA GLU A 110 36.21 -1.54 -48.64
C GLU A 110 36.67 -0.54 -49.71
N LYS A 111 37.18 0.64 -49.34
CA LYS A 111 37.78 1.63 -50.26
C LYS A 111 39.30 1.59 -50.20
#